data_AF-A0AAQ3TNM2-F1
#
_entry.id   AF-A0AAQ3TNM2-F1
#
_cell.length_a   1.000
_cell.length_b   1.000
_cell.length_c   1.000
_cell.angle_alpha   90.00
_cell.angle_beta   90.00
_cell.angle_gamma   90.00
#
_symmetry.space_group_name_H-M   'P 1'
#
loop_
_entity.id
_entity.type
_entity.pdbx_description
1 polymer ?
#
loop_
_entity_poly.entity_id
_entity_poly.type
_entity_poly.pdbx_seq_one_letter_code
_entity_poly.pdbx_strand_id
1 'polypeptide(L)' 'MDFIVGLPRTQSGFDSIWVVVDRLTKVAHFIPVKTTYSGAKLAEFISSTDRWADEKNQPDIRGYVESLRNTIWY' A
#
# COMPACT_ATOMS: atom_id res chain seq x y z
N MET A 1 -0.40 -8.45 7.62
CA MET A 1 -1.25 -7.66 6.71
C MET A 1 -2.68 -8.09 6.88
N ASP A 2 -3.62 -7.16 6.73
CA ASP A 2 -5.06 -7.47 6.77
C ASP A 2 -5.79 -6.71 5.66
N PHE A 3 -6.94 -7.22 5.21
CA PHE A 3 -7.68 -6.67 4.08
C PHE A 3 -9.17 -6.59 4.41
N ILE A 4 -9.72 -5.39 4.31
CA ILE A 4 -11.15 -5.14 4.52
C ILE A 4 -11.81 -5.05 3.14
N VAL A 5 -12.63 -6.06 2.82
CA VAL A 5 -13.41 -6.15 1.56
C VAL A 5 -14.90 -5.89 1.81
N GLY A 6 -15.64 -5.63 0.74
CA GLY A 6 -17.10 -5.49 0.80
C GLY A 6 -17.57 -4.13 1.29
N LEU A 7 -16.72 -3.10 1.17
CA LEU A 7 -17.10 -1.73 1.50
C LEU A 7 -17.98 -1.13 0.38
N PRO A 8 -18.92 -0.22 0.72
CA PRO A 8 -19.63 0.56 -0.27
C PRO A 8 -18.66 1.25 -1.23
N ARG A 9 -18.90 1.12 -2.54
CA ARG A 9 -18.03 1.71 -3.56
C ARG A 9 -17.97 3.23 -3.42
N THR A 10 -16.76 3.76 -3.29
CA THR A 10 -16.51 5.20 -3.44
C THR A 10 -16.75 5.66 -4.88
N GLN A 11 -16.95 6.96 -5.10
CA GLN A 11 -17.10 7.53 -6.45
C GLN A 11 -15.91 7.22 -7.37
N SER A 12 -14.69 7.10 -6.81
CA SER A 12 -13.48 6.71 -7.53
C SER A 12 -13.36 5.18 -7.77
N GLY A 13 -14.33 4.41 -7.28
CA GLY A 13 -14.46 2.97 -7.51
C GLY A 13 -13.63 2.08 -6.59
N PHE A 14 -13.14 2.60 -5.46
CA PHE A 14 -12.53 1.79 -4.39
C PHE A 14 -13.64 1.14 -3.55
N ASP A 15 -13.51 -0.17 -3.32
CA ASP A 15 -14.44 -1.02 -2.55
C ASP A 15 -13.71 -1.86 -1.49
N SER A 16 -12.45 -1.55 -1.23
CA SER A 16 -11.64 -2.26 -0.25
C SER A 16 -10.58 -1.37 0.36
N ILE A 17 -10.13 -1.74 1.55
CA ILE A 17 -9.04 -1.06 2.25
C ILE A 17 -8.01 -2.12 2.62
N TRP A 18 -6.77 -1.85 2.24
CA TRP A 18 -5.64 -2.63 2.71
C TRP A 18 -5.08 -2.01 3.98
N VAL A 19 -4.88 -2.83 5.02
CA VAL A 19 -4.34 -2.40 6.30
C VAL A 19 -2.95 -2.98 6.49
N VAL A 20 -1.98 -2.07 6.56
CA VAL A 20 -0.58 -2.40 6.81
C VAL A 20 -0.22 -1.88 8.19
N VAL A 21 0.07 -2.80 9.11
CA VAL A 21 0.44 -2.45 10.48
C VAL A 21 1.95 -2.58 10.63
N ASP A 22 2.63 -1.46 10.82
CA ASP A 22 4.02 -1.46 11.23
C ASP A 22 4.10 -1.77 12.73
N ARG A 23 4.66 -2.94 13.04
CA ARG A 23 4.80 -3.43 14.42
C ARG A 23 5.82 -2.63 15.23
N LEU A 24 6.79 -1.99 14.58
CA LEU A 24 7.86 -1.21 15.23
C LEU A 24 7.35 0.16 15.63
N THR A 25 6.69 0.87 14.72
CA THR A 25 6.15 2.21 14.98
C THR A 25 4.73 2.20 15.54
N LYS A 26 4.07 1.03 15.58
CA LYS A 26 2.66 0.85 15.97
C LYS A 26 1.67 1.66 15.11
N VAL A 27 2.09 2.07 13.91
CA VAL A 27 1.26 2.81 12.97
C VAL A 27 0.51 1.84 12.06
N ALA A 28 -0.76 2.13 11.81
CA ALA A 28 -1.57 1.45 10.80
C ALA A 28 -1.74 2.38 9.59
N HIS A 29 -1.34 1.88 8.41
CA HIS A 29 -1.54 2.54 7.14
C HIS A 29 -2.75 1.94 6.43
N PHE A 30 -3.71 2.79 6.07
CA PHE A 30 -4.93 2.42 5.35
C PHE A 30 -4.82 2.86 3.90
N ILE A 31 -4.84 1.89 2.99
CA ILE A 31 -4.67 2.13 1.56
C ILE A 31 -5.98 1.79 0.86
N PRO A 32 -6.68 2.77 0.27
CA PRO A 32 -7.88 2.47 -0.51
C PRO A 32 -7.47 1.72 -1.77
N VAL A 33 -8.07 0.56 -1.98
CA VAL A 33 -7.79 -0.33 -3.10
C VAL A 33 -9.09 -0.81 -3.72
N LYS A 34 -9.04 -1.25 -4.97
CA LYS A 34 -10.17 -1.95 -5.59
C LYS A 34 -9.95 -3.44 -5.38
N THR A 35 -11.01 -4.18 -5.09
CA THR A 35 -11.04 -5.65 -4.99
C THR A 35 -10.42 -6.35 -6.21
N THR A 36 -10.39 -5.68 -7.36
CA THR A 36 -9.76 -6.18 -8.59
C THR A 36 -8.23 -6.08 -8.59
N TYR A 37 -7.61 -5.36 -7.65
CA TYR A 37 -6.16 -5.37 -7.49
C TYR A 37 -5.75 -6.66 -6.77
N SER A 38 -5.19 -7.58 -7.54
CA SER A 38 -4.51 -8.74 -6.96
C SER A 38 -3.20 -8.32 -6.27
N GLY A 39 -2.67 -9.16 -5.38
CA GLY A 39 -1.36 -8.94 -4.75
C GLY A 39 -0.24 -8.68 -5.76
N ALA A 40 -0.32 -9.27 -6.96
CA ALA A 40 0.62 -9.02 -8.05
C ALA A 40 0.56 -7.58 -8.57
N LYS A 41 -0.64 -7.01 -8.71
CA LYS A 41 -0.80 -5.61 -9.17
C LYS A 41 -0.34 -4.60 -8.12
N LEU A 42 -0.41 -4.99 -6.84
CA LEU A 42 0.18 -4.22 -5.74
C LEU A 42 1.70 -4.27 -5.75
N ALA A 43 2.30 -5.45 -5.99
CA ALA A 43 3.74 -5.58 -6.14
C ALA A 43 4.27 -4.70 -7.29
N GLU A 44 3.53 -4.64 -8.40
CA GLU A 44 3.83 -3.75 -9.52
C GLU A 44 3.73 -2.26 -9.13
N PHE A 45 2.66 -1.87 -8.44
CA PHE A 45 2.47 -0.49 -7.97
C PHE A 45 3.56 -0.05 -6.97
N ILE A 46 3.94 -0.92 -6.04
CA ILE A 46 4.99 -0.63 -5.07
C ILE A 46 6.35 -0.52 -5.77
N SER A 47 6.63 -1.42 -6.71
CA SER A 47 7.88 -1.39 -7.49
C SER A 47 7.99 -0.15 -8.37
N SER A 48 6.88 0.35 -8.92
CA SER A 48 6.88 1.60 -9.69
C SER A 48 6.97 2.84 -8.79
N THR A 49 6.39 2.79 -7.59
CA THR A 49 6.46 3.87 -6.60
C THR A 49 7.86 4.00 -6.01
N ASP A 50 8.54 2.87 -5.72
CA ASP A 50 9.93 2.84 -5.24
C ASP A 50 10.87 3.53 -6.25
N ARG A 51 10.73 3.18 -7.53
CA ARG A 51 11.48 3.80 -8.63
C ARG A 51 11.21 5.30 -8.74
N TRP A 52 9.95 5.71 -8.63
CA TRP A 52 9.58 7.12 -8.70
C TRP A 52 10.14 7.90 -7.49
N ALA A 53 10.12 7.31 -6.30
CA ALA A 53 10.66 7.93 -5.09
C ALA A 53 12.19 8.11 -5.16
N ASP A 54 12.89 7.12 -5.74
CA ASP A 54 14.32 7.21 -6.02
C ASP A 54 14.63 8.28 -7.08
N GLU A 55 13.86 8.34 -8.18
CA GLU A 55 14.06 9.34 -9.23
C GLU A 55 13.84 10.78 -8.74
N LYS A 56 12.83 10.98 -7.87
CA LYS A 56 12.48 12.30 -7.34
C LYS A 56 13.18 12.63 -6.02
N ASN A 57 14.01 11.73 -5.49
CA ASN A 57 14.67 11.85 -4.19
C ASN A 57 13.71 12.33 -3.08
N GLN A 58 12.53 11.71 -2.99
CA GLN A 58 11.49 12.08 -2.03
C GLN A 58 11.54 11.18 -0.78
N PRO A 59 12.11 11.66 0.34
CA PRO A 59 12.37 10.83 1.53
C PRO A 59 11.10 10.46 2.31
N ASP A 60 10.04 11.26 2.21
CA ASP A 60 8.73 11.03 2.82
C ASP A 60 8.02 9.81 2.22
N ILE A 61 8.11 9.64 0.90
CA ILE A 61 7.49 8.52 0.20
C ILE A 61 8.34 7.26 0.30
N ARG A 62 9.66 7.40 0.39
CA ARG A 62 10.58 6.28 0.59
C ARG A 62 10.29 5.52 1.89
N GLY A 63 10.10 6.21 3.01
CA GLY A 63 9.79 5.56 4.29
C GLY A 63 8.49 4.75 4.25
N TYR A 64 7.47 5.26 3.56
CA TYR A 64 6.22 4.56 3.33
C TYR A 64 6.42 3.30 2.46
N VAL A 65 7.17 3.41 1.36
CA VAL A 65 7.47 2.27 0.47
C VAL A 65 8.29 1.20 1.20
N GLU A 66 9.26 1.59 2.04
CA GLU A 66 10.05 0.65 2.84
C GLU A 66 9.21 -0.06 3.90
N SER A 67 8.29 0.64 4.56
CA SER A 67 7.31 0.04 5.48
C SER A 67 6.42 -0.98 4.77
N LEU A 68 5.99 -0.68 3.54
CA LEU A 68 5.21 -1.61 2.72
C LEU A 68 6.04 -2.83 2.31
N ARG A 69 7.27 -2.60 1.84
CA ARG A 69 8.18 -3.67 1.41
C ARG A 69 8.49 -4.63 2.57
N ASN A 70 8.80 -4.10 3.75
CA ASN A 70 9.08 -4.89 4.95
C ASN A 70 7.87 -5.68 5.47
N THR A 71 6.65 -5.29 5.11
CA THR A 71 5.42 -6.01 5.54
C THR A 71 4.93 -7.02 4.50
N ILE A 72 5.30 -6.87 3.22
CA ILE A 72 4.90 -7.77 2.13
C ILE A 72 5.87 -8.95 1.98
N TRP A 73 7.17 -8.69 2.15
CA TRP A 73 8.23 -9.66 1.86
C TRP A 73 8.81 -10.35 3.11
N TYR A 74 8.14 -10.22 4.26
CA TYR A 74 8.39 -10.97 5.51
C TYR A 74 7.12 -11.72 5.93
#